data_AF-A0A5C3EEN0-F1
#
_entry.id   AF-A0A5C3EEN0-F1
#
_cell.length_a   1.000
_cell.length_b   1.000
_cell.length_c   1.000
_cell.angle_alpha   90.00
_cell.angle_beta   90.00
_cell.angle_gamma   90.00
#
_symmetry.space_group_name_H-M   'P 1'
#
loop_
_entity.id
_entity.type
_entity.pdbx_description
1 polymer ?
#
loop_
_entity_poly.entity_id
_entity_poly.type
_entity_poly.pdbx_seq_one_letter_code
_entity_poly.pdbx_strand_id
1 'polypeptide(L)'
;MVDSNTKSATDSTPQQEVPHKSQEDRQQQDASNRQRIASIASRFGGLAAQASTQAAQKSSETAAEAGHQVAKTVATARNAAATQSAGLLQAMALTTKDVSSSADKDANSGKAWYEYESPLHARRRIAEFESPLHARRRLAAIASQLGLATSSAKQAPSLLGALSSSSSSSSPHHPTASSSASSEKWATVALPDFRDLPSEGGWPGCAWDVWGRGDQLGTINLLTESLVLRTAKEQIKLGRTVSLNWPLHLPAEPFFRRKTLTHKPYGKGGPGYTNPRDAYVATVRAKNPDLVVRHDSKVPVSDELLELNTQSGSQWDGFRHYGHQPLNVFYGGASRASIHDTFDDTSPQPADPKAWNSEEAKKRNALGIHHLAQHGICGRGVLLDVFEYLSHHGTSDVPRDDYAWSHWPSYGGGKGYDPRTGFRITVADLIATAKHQNVTFKRGDILLIRSGFTARYYSLSPAQRADWSDPAPAHGGEGMPFAGVEQSDDMKEFLWNHHFAAVAGDSPAFEARPTKQGECMLHETLLAMWGMPIGELFDLEGLAQECRTQQRWTFYFASWPLNLFGGVASTANASATF
;
A
#
# COMPACT_ATOMS: atom_id res chain seq x y z
N MET A 1 31.45 28.21 25.88
CA MET A 1 32.33 28.29 27.06
C MET A 1 31.52 28.90 28.19
N VAL A 2 31.22 28.04 29.16
CA VAL A 2 30.99 28.23 30.60
C VAL A 2 31.08 29.67 31.16
N ASP A 3 29.97 30.04 31.81
CA ASP A 3 29.76 30.77 33.07
C ASP A 3 30.37 32.15 33.34
N SER A 4 29.57 33.04 33.95
CA SER A 4 29.62 33.22 35.42
C SER A 4 28.67 34.29 35.98
N ASN A 5 27.96 33.89 37.06
CA ASN A 5 27.69 34.56 38.33
C ASN A 5 27.37 36.08 38.34
N THR A 6 26.32 36.56 39.03
CA THR A 6 26.32 36.63 40.51
C THR A 6 24.93 37.03 41.10
N LYS A 7 24.59 36.39 42.23
CA LYS A 7 23.90 36.84 43.48
C LYS A 7 23.38 38.29 43.59
N SER A 8 22.43 38.70 44.44
CA SER A 8 21.37 38.15 45.32
C SER A 8 20.87 39.30 46.22
N ALA A 9 19.55 39.44 46.48
CA ALA A 9 18.90 40.03 47.68
C ALA A 9 17.36 40.06 47.44
N THR A 10 16.52 39.19 48.02
CA THR A 10 15.87 39.11 49.36
C THR A 10 14.75 40.13 49.64
N ASP A 11 13.49 39.64 49.69
CA ASP A 11 12.42 39.89 50.70
C ASP A 11 11.07 39.29 50.21
N SER A 12 10.04 38.94 50.99
CA SER A 12 9.81 38.17 52.23
C SER A 12 8.28 38.00 52.38
N THR A 13 7.75 36.81 52.76
CA THR A 13 6.44 36.58 53.48
C THR A 13 6.18 35.07 53.77
N PRO A 14 5.27 34.65 54.70
CA PRO A 14 5.63 33.84 55.89
C PRO A 14 4.99 32.42 56.00
N GLN A 15 5.55 31.60 56.91
CA GLN A 15 5.16 30.23 57.27
C GLN A 15 4.22 30.15 58.50
N GLN A 16 3.37 29.12 58.55
CA GLN A 16 2.53 28.70 59.70
C GLN A 16 3.08 27.42 60.36
N GLU A 17 3.04 27.37 61.70
CA GLU A 17 3.46 26.25 62.57
C GLU A 17 2.37 25.17 62.78
N VAL A 18 2.79 23.93 63.07
CA VAL A 18 1.96 22.80 63.55
C VAL A 18 2.64 22.13 64.76
N PRO A 19 1.92 21.75 65.84
CA PRO A 19 2.53 21.23 67.07
C PRO A 19 2.74 19.70 67.08
N HIS A 20 3.79 19.27 67.79
CA HIS A 20 4.20 17.88 68.03
C HIS A 20 3.28 17.15 69.05
N LYS A 21 2.88 15.89 68.76
CA LYS A 21 2.34 14.92 69.74
C LYS A 21 3.36 13.82 70.07
N SER A 22 3.44 13.44 71.34
CA SER A 22 4.45 12.55 71.95
C SER A 22 4.30 11.06 71.54
N GLN A 23 5.32 10.27 71.86
CA GLN A 23 5.54 8.91 71.34
C GLN A 23 4.76 7.82 72.10
N GLU A 24 4.16 8.14 73.25
CA GLU A 24 3.39 7.19 74.09
C GLU A 24 1.94 6.99 73.62
N ASP A 25 1.31 8.01 73.01
CA ASP A 25 -0.05 7.90 72.44
C ASP A 25 -0.12 6.94 71.23
N ARG A 26 1.01 6.72 70.54
CA ARG A 26 1.08 5.83 69.37
C ARG A 26 1.11 4.34 69.72
N GLN A 27 1.59 3.96 70.92
CA GLN A 27 1.71 2.55 71.29
C GLN A 27 0.41 1.97 71.88
N GLN A 28 -0.43 2.78 72.52
CA GLN A 28 -1.73 2.33 73.04
C GLN A 28 -2.79 2.17 71.92
N GLN A 29 -2.69 2.92 70.83
CA GLN A 29 -3.61 2.84 69.69
C GLN A 29 -3.37 1.58 68.82
N ASP A 30 -2.13 1.09 68.75
CA ASP A 30 -1.75 -0.10 67.99
C ASP A 30 -2.14 -1.43 68.67
N ALA A 31 -2.19 -1.49 70.01
CA ALA A 31 -2.63 -2.67 70.74
C ALA A 31 -4.16 -2.91 70.63
N SER A 32 -4.95 -1.82 70.64
CA SER A 32 -6.41 -1.85 70.49
C SER A 32 -6.85 -2.28 69.08
N ASN A 33 -6.10 -1.88 68.04
CA ASN A 33 -6.36 -2.29 66.66
C ASN A 33 -6.04 -3.76 66.40
N ARG A 34 -4.98 -4.33 67.00
CA ARG A 34 -4.64 -5.75 66.85
C ARG A 34 -5.68 -6.69 67.47
N GLN A 35 -6.26 -6.32 68.63
CA GLN A 35 -7.33 -7.11 69.26
C GLN A 35 -8.65 -7.04 68.49
N ARG A 36 -8.97 -5.91 67.84
CA ARG A 36 -10.14 -5.79 66.94
C ARG A 36 -9.98 -6.61 65.65
N ILE A 37 -8.77 -6.65 65.07
CA ILE A 37 -8.47 -7.44 63.87
C ILE A 37 -8.51 -8.95 64.14
N ALA A 38 -8.03 -9.42 65.31
CA ALA A 38 -8.10 -10.83 65.70
C ALA A 38 -9.54 -11.34 65.95
N SER A 39 -10.41 -10.49 66.53
CA SER A 39 -11.82 -10.85 66.76
C SER A 39 -12.65 -10.93 65.47
N ILE A 40 -12.34 -10.07 64.48
CA ILE A 40 -12.95 -10.10 63.14
C ILE A 40 -12.48 -11.33 62.35
N ALA A 41 -11.19 -11.69 62.44
CA ALA A 41 -10.65 -12.87 61.77
C ALA A 41 -11.24 -14.21 62.29
N SER A 42 -11.54 -14.32 63.59
CA SER A 42 -12.15 -15.54 64.16
C SER A 42 -13.63 -15.74 63.76
N ARG A 43 -14.37 -14.66 63.48
CA ARG A 43 -15.78 -14.72 63.07
C ARG A 43 -15.98 -14.97 61.56
N PHE A 44 -14.98 -14.68 60.73
CA PHE A 44 -15.01 -15.00 59.29
C PHE A 44 -14.46 -16.39 58.95
N GLY A 45 -13.59 -16.98 59.79
CA GLY A 45 -13.03 -18.32 59.56
C GLY A 45 -14.02 -19.48 59.75
N GLY A 46 -15.06 -19.32 60.58
CA GLY A 46 -16.04 -20.37 60.88
C GLY A 46 -17.12 -20.59 59.82
N LEU A 47 -17.46 -19.56 59.02
CA LEU A 47 -18.49 -19.64 57.98
C LEU A 47 -17.94 -20.10 56.61
N ALA A 48 -16.63 -19.96 56.37
CA ALA A 48 -15.98 -20.40 55.15
C ALA A 48 -15.78 -21.93 55.07
N ALA A 49 -15.60 -22.61 56.22
CA ALA A 49 -15.36 -24.05 56.26
C ALA A 49 -16.62 -24.90 55.95
N GLN A 50 -17.83 -24.40 56.27
CA GLN A 50 -19.09 -25.09 55.94
C GLN A 50 -19.60 -24.80 54.52
N ALA A 51 -19.24 -23.66 53.93
CA ALA A 51 -19.58 -23.34 52.53
C ALA A 51 -18.68 -24.10 51.52
N SER A 52 -17.40 -24.35 51.85
CA SER A 52 -16.47 -25.06 50.96
C SER A 52 -16.76 -26.55 50.81
N THR A 53 -17.39 -27.20 51.80
CA THR A 53 -17.73 -28.64 51.70
C THR A 53 -19.00 -28.88 50.88
N GLN A 54 -19.97 -27.96 50.87
CA GLN A 54 -21.15 -28.04 50.00
C GLN A 54 -20.90 -27.53 48.56
N ALA A 55 -19.95 -26.62 48.34
CA ALA A 55 -19.57 -26.17 47.00
C ALA A 55 -18.71 -27.18 46.23
N ALA A 56 -17.88 -27.98 46.92
CA ALA A 56 -17.01 -28.98 46.29
C ALA A 56 -17.75 -30.22 45.76
N GLN A 57 -18.95 -30.53 46.27
CA GLN A 57 -19.79 -31.64 45.77
C GLN A 57 -20.72 -31.20 44.62
N LYS A 58 -21.13 -29.93 44.54
CA LYS A 58 -21.96 -29.42 43.43
C LYS A 58 -21.17 -29.05 42.16
N SER A 59 -19.86 -28.81 42.27
CA SER A 59 -19.02 -28.39 41.14
C SER A 59 -18.47 -29.53 40.29
N SER A 60 -18.47 -30.77 40.78
CA SER A 60 -17.96 -31.93 40.01
C SER A 60 -19.00 -32.50 39.04
N GLU A 61 -20.27 -32.55 39.42
CA GLU A 61 -21.37 -33.03 38.57
C GLU A 61 -21.67 -32.05 37.43
N THR A 62 -21.67 -30.74 37.71
CA THR A 62 -21.92 -29.69 36.70
C THR A 62 -20.77 -29.51 35.71
N ALA A 63 -19.52 -29.74 36.12
CA ALA A 63 -18.37 -29.71 35.21
C ALA A 63 -18.29 -30.95 34.30
N ALA A 64 -18.70 -32.12 34.81
CA ALA A 64 -18.77 -33.35 34.03
C ALA A 64 -19.90 -33.29 32.99
N GLU A 65 -21.09 -32.78 33.35
CA GLU A 65 -22.19 -32.55 32.41
C GLU A 65 -21.85 -31.48 31.37
N ALA A 66 -21.23 -30.36 31.76
CA ALA A 66 -20.77 -29.34 30.81
C ALA A 66 -19.70 -29.90 29.84
N GLY A 67 -18.78 -30.74 30.32
CA GLY A 67 -17.81 -31.43 29.49
C GLY A 67 -18.46 -32.40 28.49
N HIS A 68 -19.49 -33.14 28.92
CA HIS A 68 -20.25 -34.04 28.05
C HIS A 68 -21.07 -33.28 26.99
N GLN A 69 -21.68 -32.16 27.37
CA GLN A 69 -22.45 -31.29 26.45
C GLN A 69 -21.54 -30.66 25.38
N VAL A 70 -20.35 -30.20 25.76
CA VAL A 70 -19.35 -29.65 24.84
C VAL A 70 -18.80 -30.74 23.92
N ALA A 71 -18.47 -31.93 24.44
CA ALA A 71 -18.01 -33.05 23.62
C ALA A 71 -19.07 -33.51 22.61
N LYS A 72 -20.35 -33.55 23.02
CA LYS A 72 -21.48 -33.88 22.14
C LYS A 72 -21.70 -32.82 21.06
N THR A 73 -21.55 -31.54 21.40
CA THR A 73 -21.68 -30.42 20.45
C THR A 73 -20.54 -30.41 19.44
N VAL A 74 -19.30 -30.67 19.88
CA VAL A 74 -18.13 -30.79 19.00
C VAL A 74 -18.24 -32.01 18.08
N ALA A 75 -18.71 -33.15 18.59
CA ALA A 75 -18.95 -34.35 17.77
C ALA A 75 -20.05 -34.12 16.72
N THR A 76 -21.12 -33.42 17.09
CA THR A 76 -22.22 -33.08 16.17
C THR A 76 -21.77 -32.10 15.08
N ALA A 77 -21.00 -31.07 15.45
CA ALA A 77 -20.42 -30.13 14.49
C ALA A 77 -19.41 -30.80 13.55
N ARG A 78 -18.61 -31.75 14.05
CA ARG A 78 -17.63 -32.50 13.25
C ARG A 78 -18.32 -33.45 12.26
N ASN A 79 -19.42 -34.09 12.65
CA ASN A 79 -20.22 -34.93 11.77
C ASN A 79 -20.99 -34.11 10.72
N ALA A 80 -21.51 -32.93 11.08
CA ALA A 80 -22.15 -32.01 10.14
C ALA A 80 -21.15 -31.49 9.08
N ALA A 81 -19.94 -31.12 9.50
CA ALA A 81 -18.87 -30.67 8.60
C ALA A 81 -18.36 -31.81 7.69
N ALA A 82 -18.26 -33.04 8.20
CA ALA A 82 -17.91 -34.22 7.40
C ALA A 82 -18.98 -34.55 6.35
N THR A 83 -20.26 -34.39 6.69
CA THR A 83 -21.39 -34.66 5.79
C THR A 83 -21.47 -33.60 4.67
N GLN A 84 -21.22 -32.32 5.00
CA GLN A 84 -21.16 -31.24 3.99
C GLN A 84 -19.93 -31.36 3.08
N SER A 85 -18.79 -31.81 3.61
CA SER A 85 -17.57 -32.05 2.80
C SER A 85 -17.73 -33.23 1.84
N ALA A 86 -18.42 -34.29 2.28
CA ALA A 86 -18.74 -35.45 1.43
C ALA A 86 -19.74 -35.10 0.32
N GLY A 87 -20.76 -34.29 0.61
CA GLY A 87 -21.71 -33.80 -0.39
C GLY A 87 -21.05 -32.92 -1.45
N LEU A 88 -20.08 -32.08 -1.06
CA LEU A 88 -19.32 -31.25 -1.99
C LEU A 88 -18.40 -32.07 -2.90
N LEU A 89 -17.72 -33.10 -2.35
CA LEU A 89 -16.87 -34.01 -3.13
C LEU A 89 -17.68 -34.87 -4.11
N GLN A 90 -18.90 -35.27 -3.73
CA GLN A 90 -19.79 -36.05 -4.59
C GLN A 90 -20.39 -35.19 -5.72
N ALA A 91 -20.66 -33.91 -5.46
CA ALA A 91 -21.05 -32.95 -6.50
C ALA A 91 -19.91 -32.66 -7.49
N MET A 92 -18.65 -32.58 -7.03
CA MET A 92 -17.48 -32.39 -7.90
C MET A 92 -17.13 -33.63 -8.74
N ALA A 93 -17.39 -34.83 -8.23
CA ALA A 93 -17.23 -36.07 -9.00
C ALA A 93 -18.26 -36.24 -10.13
N LEU A 94 -19.39 -35.53 -10.05
CA LEU A 94 -20.42 -35.51 -11.10
C LEU A 94 -20.14 -34.49 -12.21
N THR A 95 -19.22 -33.55 -12.01
CA THR A 95 -18.88 -32.49 -12.99
C THR A 95 -17.66 -32.77 -13.86
N THR A 96 -17.00 -33.93 -13.72
CA THR A 96 -15.79 -34.27 -14.49
C THR A 96 -15.94 -35.48 -15.41
N LYS A 97 -17.15 -35.76 -15.92
CA LYS A 97 -17.34 -36.80 -16.94
C LYS A 97 -17.39 -36.24 -18.36
N ASP A 98 -16.37 -36.64 -19.11
CA ASP A 98 -16.24 -36.77 -20.57
C ASP A 98 -16.39 -35.52 -21.44
N VAL A 99 -15.23 -34.97 -21.85
CA VAL A 99 -15.08 -34.35 -23.17
C VAL A 99 -13.82 -34.89 -23.84
N SER A 100 -13.95 -36.08 -24.43
CA SER A 100 -13.08 -36.55 -25.50
C SER A 100 -13.92 -37.12 -26.62
N SER A 101 -14.35 -36.29 -27.58
CA SER A 101 -14.50 -36.67 -29.00
C SER A 101 -15.16 -35.56 -29.82
N SER A 102 -14.74 -35.53 -31.10
CA SER A 102 -15.40 -34.97 -32.28
C SER A 102 -15.06 -33.53 -32.69
N ALA A 103 -14.06 -33.47 -33.57
CA ALA A 103 -13.98 -32.48 -34.62
C ALA A 103 -15.10 -32.68 -35.65
N ASP A 104 -15.51 -31.54 -36.23
CA ASP A 104 -16.18 -31.29 -37.51
C ASP A 104 -17.71 -31.43 -37.71
N LYS A 105 -18.21 -30.39 -38.41
CA LYS A 105 -19.49 -30.17 -39.13
C LYS A 105 -20.65 -29.54 -38.35
N ASP A 106 -20.84 -28.23 -38.49
CA ASP A 106 -21.85 -27.71 -39.42
C ASP A 106 -21.80 -26.18 -39.54
N ALA A 107 -21.91 -25.72 -40.79
CA ALA A 107 -22.05 -24.33 -41.17
C ALA A 107 -23.53 -23.92 -41.16
N ASN A 108 -23.76 -22.61 -41.02
CA ASN A 108 -24.98 -21.88 -41.37
C ASN A 108 -26.04 -21.69 -40.26
N SER A 109 -25.79 -20.73 -39.36
CA SER A 109 -26.83 -19.80 -38.91
C SER A 109 -26.23 -18.41 -38.70
N GLY A 110 -26.80 -17.41 -39.38
CA GLY A 110 -26.28 -16.05 -39.39
C GLY A 110 -26.46 -15.35 -38.05
N LYS A 111 -25.39 -15.30 -37.25
CA LYS A 111 -25.10 -14.32 -36.19
C LYS A 111 -23.59 -14.32 -35.93
N ALA A 112 -22.98 -13.14 -35.90
CA ALA A 112 -21.54 -13.00 -35.76
C ALA A 112 -21.07 -13.29 -34.32
N TRP A 113 -19.90 -13.91 -34.19
CA TRP A 113 -19.34 -14.49 -32.96
C TRP A 113 -18.94 -13.50 -31.86
N TYR A 114 -19.22 -12.20 -32.00
CA TYR A 114 -18.80 -11.14 -31.06
C TYR A 114 -19.94 -10.55 -30.21
N GLU A 115 -21.17 -11.06 -30.29
CA GLU A 115 -22.31 -10.52 -29.52
C GLU A 115 -22.52 -11.12 -28.11
N TYR A 116 -21.72 -12.09 -27.68
CA TYR A 116 -21.75 -12.54 -26.29
C TYR A 116 -20.34 -12.83 -25.81
N GLU A 117 -19.66 -11.81 -25.28
CA GLU A 117 -18.89 -11.95 -24.04
C GLU A 117 -18.33 -10.60 -23.57
N SER A 118 -18.70 -10.19 -22.35
CA SER A 118 -18.01 -9.09 -21.65
C SER A 118 -16.55 -9.48 -21.37
N PRO A 119 -15.58 -8.56 -21.33
CA PRO A 119 -14.17 -8.82 -20.98
C PRO A 119 -13.96 -9.60 -19.67
N LEU A 120 -14.94 -9.55 -18.76
CA LEU A 120 -15.01 -10.30 -17.50
C LEU A 120 -15.23 -11.81 -17.68
N HIS A 121 -15.94 -12.23 -18.74
CA HIS A 121 -16.17 -13.64 -19.07
C HIS A 121 -14.98 -14.27 -19.78
N ALA A 122 -14.26 -13.51 -20.61
CA ALA A 122 -12.96 -13.92 -21.14
C ALA A 122 -11.92 -14.12 -20.01
N ARG A 123 -11.91 -13.24 -18.99
CA ARG A 123 -11.09 -13.41 -17.79
C ARG A 123 -11.53 -14.61 -16.93
N ARG A 124 -12.83 -14.91 -16.84
CA ARG A 124 -13.34 -16.11 -16.14
C ARG A 124 -12.98 -17.42 -16.86
N ARG A 125 -13.05 -17.48 -18.19
CA ARG A 125 -12.62 -18.66 -18.96
C ARG A 125 -11.12 -18.95 -18.82
N ILE A 126 -10.29 -17.91 -18.77
CA ILE A 126 -8.86 -18.06 -18.50
C ILE A 126 -8.62 -18.50 -17.04
N ALA A 127 -9.51 -18.12 -16.11
CA ALA A 127 -9.51 -18.59 -14.73
C ALA A 127 -10.10 -20.00 -14.52
N GLU A 128 -10.88 -20.54 -15.48
CA GLU A 128 -11.42 -21.91 -15.45
C GLU A 128 -10.36 -22.98 -15.72
N PHE A 129 -9.19 -22.61 -16.25
CA PHE A 129 -8.00 -23.46 -16.18
C PHE A 129 -7.29 -23.28 -14.83
N GLU A 130 -8.02 -23.54 -13.75
CA GLU A 130 -7.45 -23.53 -12.42
C GLU A 130 -6.58 -24.79 -12.25
N SER A 131 -5.27 -24.61 -12.12
CA SER A 131 -4.39 -25.75 -11.84
C SER A 131 -4.81 -26.40 -10.51
N PRO A 132 -4.71 -27.74 -10.37
CA PRO A 132 -5.13 -28.45 -9.15
C PRO A 132 -4.53 -27.93 -7.84
N LEU A 133 -3.46 -27.14 -7.95
CA LEU A 133 -2.75 -26.47 -6.86
C LEU A 133 -3.45 -25.19 -6.38
N HIS A 134 -4.08 -24.43 -7.28
CA HIS A 134 -4.84 -23.23 -6.94
C HIS A 134 -6.17 -23.58 -6.27
N ALA A 135 -6.89 -24.59 -6.77
CA ALA A 135 -8.09 -25.12 -6.12
C ALA A 135 -7.82 -25.58 -4.67
N ARG A 136 -6.67 -26.23 -4.43
CA ARG A 136 -6.24 -26.65 -3.08
C ARG A 136 -5.90 -25.48 -2.16
N ARG A 137 -5.25 -24.43 -2.67
CA ARG A 137 -4.93 -23.22 -1.90
C ARG A 137 -6.19 -22.44 -1.52
N ARG A 138 -7.18 -22.39 -2.42
CA ARG A 138 -8.49 -21.77 -2.16
C ARG A 138 -9.25 -22.53 -1.07
N LEU A 139 -9.27 -23.86 -1.15
CA LEU A 139 -9.87 -24.71 -0.10
C LEU A 139 -9.14 -24.58 1.24
N ALA A 140 -7.81 -24.45 1.25
CA ALA A 140 -7.05 -24.22 2.47
C ALA A 140 -7.33 -22.83 3.10
N ALA A 141 -7.52 -21.80 2.28
CA ALA A 141 -7.90 -20.47 2.75
C ALA A 141 -9.32 -20.44 3.32
N ILE A 142 -10.27 -21.12 2.68
CA ILE A 142 -11.65 -21.25 3.14
C ILE A 142 -11.70 -22.07 4.45
N ALA A 143 -10.89 -23.13 4.56
CA ALA A 143 -10.76 -23.92 5.79
C ALA A 143 -10.14 -23.11 6.95
N SER A 144 -9.20 -22.21 6.66
CA SER A 144 -8.60 -21.29 7.64
C SER A 144 -9.62 -20.25 8.15
N GLN A 145 -10.52 -19.79 7.27
CA GLN A 145 -11.57 -18.83 7.61
C GLN A 145 -12.76 -19.45 8.34
N LEU A 146 -13.04 -20.73 8.16
CA LEU A 146 -14.21 -21.42 8.75
C LEU A 146 -13.97 -22.05 10.13
N GLY A 147 -12.78 -21.92 10.72
CA GLY A 147 -12.61 -22.05 12.18
C GLY A 147 -11.37 -22.78 12.65
N LEU A 148 -10.49 -22.07 13.36
CA LEU A 148 -10.23 -22.26 14.80
C LEU A 148 -9.13 -21.29 15.28
N ALA A 149 -9.57 -20.13 15.78
CA ALA A 149 -8.89 -19.47 16.89
C ALA A 149 -9.47 -20.03 18.20
N THR A 150 -8.79 -21.00 18.84
CA THR A 150 -8.97 -21.32 20.26
C THR A 150 -7.67 -21.85 20.90
N SER A 151 -6.98 -20.94 21.61
CA SER A 151 -6.22 -21.09 22.87
C SER A 151 -5.22 -22.25 23.11
N SER A 152 -3.98 -21.88 23.44
CA SER A 152 -3.27 -22.40 24.61
C SER A 152 -2.82 -21.25 25.54
N ALA A 153 -3.80 -20.64 26.22
CA ALA A 153 -3.55 -19.89 27.44
C ALA A 153 -3.72 -20.87 28.63
N LYS A 154 -2.60 -21.38 29.16
CA LYS A 154 -2.44 -21.83 30.56
C LYS A 154 -1.02 -22.36 30.78
N GLN A 155 -0.11 -21.47 31.16
CA GLN A 155 0.88 -21.70 32.23
C GLN A 155 1.16 -20.36 32.94
N ALA A 156 0.50 -20.26 34.10
CA ALA A 156 0.74 -19.52 35.34
C ALA A 156 1.45 -18.13 35.41
N PRO A 157 1.03 -17.29 36.39
CA PRO A 157 1.54 -15.94 36.61
C PRO A 157 2.78 -15.95 37.50
N SER A 158 3.92 -15.52 36.97
CA SER A 158 5.13 -15.25 37.77
C SER A 158 6.05 -14.25 37.07
N LEU A 159 5.56 -13.03 36.82
CA LEU A 159 6.42 -11.94 36.30
C LEU A 159 5.89 -10.51 36.61
N LEU A 160 5.03 -10.37 37.62
CA LEU A 160 4.55 -9.07 38.11
C LEU A 160 5.05 -8.73 39.53
N GLY A 161 6.06 -9.46 40.02
CA GLY A 161 6.72 -9.21 41.33
C GLY A 161 8.21 -8.85 41.24
N ALA A 162 8.76 -8.68 40.04
CA ALA A 162 10.20 -8.43 39.82
C ALA A 162 10.51 -7.05 39.21
N LEU A 163 9.56 -6.10 39.26
CA LEU A 163 9.77 -4.72 38.81
C LEU A 163 9.70 -3.67 39.95
N SER A 164 9.78 -4.11 41.21
CA SER A 164 9.87 -3.21 42.36
C SER A 164 11.11 -3.47 43.22
N SER A 165 12.30 -3.60 42.61
CA SER A 165 13.58 -3.38 43.30
C SER A 165 14.76 -3.60 42.34
N SER A 166 15.20 -2.56 41.65
CA SER A 166 16.62 -2.43 41.29
C SER A 166 16.94 -0.98 40.98
N SER A 167 17.83 -0.45 41.81
CA SER A 167 18.48 0.84 41.79
C SER A 167 19.12 1.21 40.45
N SER A 168 18.82 2.43 40.00
CA SER A 168 19.68 3.40 39.31
C SER A 168 20.93 2.89 38.55
N SER A 169 20.86 2.91 37.21
CA SER A 169 21.97 3.40 36.38
C SER A 169 21.43 3.99 35.08
N SER A 170 21.54 5.30 34.95
CA SER A 170 21.00 6.14 33.88
C SER A 170 21.79 6.07 32.57
N SER A 171 21.09 5.83 31.45
CA SER A 171 21.45 6.36 30.11
C SER A 171 20.18 6.46 29.27
N PRO A 172 19.75 7.65 28.82
CA PRO A 172 18.47 7.82 28.16
C PRO A 172 18.60 7.77 26.63
N HIS A 173 17.91 6.83 26.00
CA HIS A 173 17.43 6.99 24.63
C HIS A 173 15.90 6.78 24.63
N HIS A 174 15.18 7.87 24.88
CA HIS A 174 13.77 8.00 24.52
C HIS A 174 13.65 8.27 23.01
N PRO A 175 12.67 7.69 22.30
CA PRO A 175 12.24 8.26 21.03
C PRO A 175 11.59 9.62 21.34
N THR A 176 12.02 10.65 20.62
CA THR A 176 11.67 12.04 20.88
C THR A 176 10.20 12.32 20.53
N ALA A 177 9.40 12.73 21.52
CA ALA A 177 8.06 13.28 21.29
C ALA A 177 8.06 14.52 20.36
N SER A 178 9.23 15.14 20.10
CA SER A 178 9.37 16.30 19.22
C SER A 178 9.26 15.98 17.72
N SER A 179 9.60 14.77 17.26
CA SER A 179 9.55 14.45 15.82
C SER A 179 8.11 14.23 15.34
N SER A 180 7.31 13.48 16.11
CA SER A 180 5.88 13.27 15.82
C SER A 180 5.12 14.61 15.78
N ALA A 181 5.33 15.47 16.79
CA ALA A 181 4.75 16.81 16.85
C ALA A 181 5.17 17.70 15.66
N SER A 182 6.41 17.55 15.15
CA SER A 182 6.89 18.30 13.98
C SER A 182 6.28 17.83 12.66
N SER A 183 5.93 16.54 12.54
CA SER A 183 5.29 15.99 11.34
C SER A 183 3.80 16.34 11.29
N GLU A 184 3.11 16.32 12.42
CA GLU A 184 1.67 16.58 12.49
C GLU A 184 1.29 18.02 12.17
N LYS A 185 2.23 18.97 12.24
CA LYS A 185 1.98 20.36 11.84
C LYS A 185 1.46 20.45 10.39
N TRP A 186 1.91 19.55 9.51
CA TRP A 186 1.53 19.54 8.09
C TRP A 186 0.05 19.22 7.87
N ALA A 187 -0.59 18.56 8.84
CA ALA A 187 -2.01 18.27 8.78
C ALA A 187 -2.88 19.55 8.73
N THR A 188 -2.40 20.67 9.30
CA THR A 188 -3.20 21.89 9.48
C THR A 188 -2.51 23.20 9.13
N VAL A 189 -1.18 23.24 8.98
CA VAL A 189 -0.45 24.48 8.69
C VAL A 189 -0.94 25.12 7.38
N ALA A 190 -1.08 26.44 7.33
CA ALA A 190 -1.36 27.12 6.08
C ALA A 190 -0.16 26.95 5.14
N LEU A 191 -0.42 26.51 3.90
CA LEU A 191 0.58 26.43 2.85
C LEU A 191 0.37 27.61 1.91
N PRO A 192 1.43 28.15 1.29
CA PRO A 192 1.29 29.21 0.30
C PRO A 192 0.51 28.70 -0.91
N ASP A 193 -0.30 29.56 -1.52
CA ASP A 193 -0.89 29.27 -2.83
C ASP A 193 0.22 29.24 -3.90
N PHE A 194 -0.03 28.58 -5.03
CA PHE A 194 0.94 28.39 -6.11
C PHE A 194 1.56 29.70 -6.59
N ARG A 195 0.75 30.76 -6.67
CA ARG A 195 1.19 32.09 -7.11
C ARG A 195 2.07 32.82 -6.10
N ASP A 196 2.02 32.40 -4.84
CA ASP A 196 2.82 32.94 -3.75
C ASP A 196 4.09 32.13 -3.47
N LEU A 197 4.30 31.02 -4.19
CA LEU A 197 5.53 30.26 -4.09
C LEU A 197 6.72 31.07 -4.63
N PRO A 198 7.88 31.05 -3.94
CA PRO A 198 9.08 31.72 -4.40
C PRO A 198 9.51 31.28 -5.81
N SER A 199 10.22 32.16 -6.50
CA SER A 199 10.94 31.80 -7.72
C SER A 199 12.36 31.35 -7.42
N GLU A 200 12.88 30.38 -8.17
CA GLU A 200 14.28 29.95 -8.14
C GLU A 200 14.95 30.22 -9.49
N GLY A 201 16.06 30.96 -9.50
CA GLY A 201 16.74 31.33 -10.74
C GLY A 201 15.83 32.02 -11.79
N GLY A 202 14.77 32.69 -11.34
CA GLY A 202 13.75 33.32 -12.20
C GLY A 202 12.57 32.42 -12.60
N TRP A 203 12.59 31.13 -12.25
CA TRP A 203 11.50 30.19 -12.51
C TRP A 203 10.50 30.18 -11.34
N PRO A 204 9.21 30.50 -11.56
CA PRO A 204 8.22 30.61 -10.50
C PRO A 204 7.81 29.25 -9.93
N GLY A 205 7.13 29.25 -8.77
CA GLY A 205 6.46 28.05 -8.27
C GLY A 205 7.38 27.05 -7.54
N CYS A 206 8.46 27.50 -6.89
CA CYS A 206 9.42 26.64 -6.20
C CYS A 206 9.02 26.35 -4.75
N ALA A 207 8.94 25.09 -4.35
CA ALA A 207 8.49 24.67 -3.01
C ALA A 207 9.61 24.22 -2.07
N TRP A 208 10.89 24.43 -2.41
CA TRP A 208 12.02 23.85 -1.67
C TRP A 208 12.12 24.28 -0.20
N ASP A 209 11.64 25.47 0.13
CA ASP A 209 11.61 25.96 1.52
C ASP A 209 10.29 25.63 2.25
N VAL A 210 9.27 25.09 1.56
CA VAL A 210 7.95 24.78 2.15
C VAL A 210 8.08 23.71 3.22
N TRP A 211 8.77 22.61 2.93
CA TRP A 211 8.92 21.45 3.82
C TRP A 211 10.13 21.56 4.76
N GLY A 212 11.01 22.52 4.49
CA GLY A 212 12.27 22.75 5.19
C GLY A 212 13.48 22.25 4.39
N ARG A 213 14.61 22.96 4.54
CA ARG A 213 15.84 22.63 3.80
C ARG A 213 16.35 21.23 4.12
N GLY A 214 16.76 20.52 3.07
CA GLY A 214 17.25 19.14 3.17
C GLY A 214 16.14 18.08 3.23
N ASP A 215 14.88 18.47 3.11
CA ASP A 215 13.75 17.56 3.01
C ASP A 215 13.94 16.51 1.89
N GLN A 216 13.39 15.32 2.13
CA GLN A 216 13.54 14.13 1.28
C GLN A 216 12.18 13.54 0.85
N LEU A 217 11.06 14.15 1.27
CA LEU A 217 9.71 13.61 1.09
C LEU A 217 8.80 14.51 0.25
N GLY A 218 9.08 15.81 0.19
CA GLY A 218 8.26 16.80 -0.51
C GLY A 218 6.82 16.78 -0.04
N THR A 219 5.87 16.70 -0.98
CA THR A 219 4.43 16.72 -0.67
C THR A 219 3.96 15.48 0.10
N ILE A 220 4.76 14.42 0.19
CA ILE A 220 4.46 13.24 1.03
C ILE A 220 4.44 13.60 2.52
N ASN A 221 5.08 14.70 2.93
CA ASN A 221 4.96 15.25 4.29
C ASN A 221 3.49 15.58 4.68
N LEU A 222 2.57 15.73 3.72
CA LEU A 222 1.13 15.89 3.98
C LEU A 222 0.48 14.63 4.54
N LEU A 223 1.07 13.45 4.35
CA LEU A 223 0.52 12.17 4.79
C LEU A 223 0.86 11.91 6.26
N THR A 224 0.41 12.78 7.15
CA THR A 224 0.68 12.66 8.61
C THR A 224 -0.05 11.46 9.22
N GLU A 225 0.41 10.98 10.38
CA GLU A 225 -0.20 9.83 11.06
C GLU A 225 -1.68 10.09 11.37
N SER A 226 -2.05 11.31 11.77
CA SER A 226 -3.44 11.66 12.05
C SER A 226 -4.33 11.67 10.80
N LEU A 227 -3.82 12.10 9.65
CA LEU A 227 -4.53 12.08 8.37
C LEU A 227 -4.68 10.65 7.84
N VAL A 228 -3.64 9.84 7.92
CA VAL A 228 -3.68 8.42 7.53
C VAL A 228 -4.66 7.65 8.40
N LEU A 229 -4.60 7.82 9.73
CA LEU A 229 -5.51 7.15 10.66
C LEU A 229 -6.98 7.56 10.42
N ARG A 230 -7.23 8.85 10.24
CA ARG A 230 -8.58 9.37 9.94
C ARG A 230 -9.10 8.75 8.65
N THR A 231 -8.27 8.74 7.60
CA THR A 231 -8.65 8.19 6.31
C THR A 231 -8.93 6.70 6.40
N ALA A 232 -8.08 5.91 7.06
CA ALA A 232 -8.31 4.48 7.24
C ALA A 232 -9.70 4.21 7.88
N LYS A 233 -10.06 4.98 8.91
CA LYS A 233 -11.38 4.91 9.56
C LYS A 233 -12.52 5.35 8.66
N GLU A 234 -12.33 6.42 7.89
CA GLU A 234 -13.36 7.00 7.00
C GLU A 234 -13.57 6.19 5.72
N GLN A 235 -12.52 5.53 5.22
CA GLN A 235 -12.52 4.94 3.89
C GLN A 235 -12.55 3.42 3.87
N ILE A 236 -12.19 2.71 4.94
CA ILE A 236 -12.29 1.23 4.98
C ILE A 236 -13.61 0.86 5.66
N LYS A 237 -14.63 0.55 4.85
CA LYS A 237 -15.99 0.19 5.28
C LYS A 237 -16.37 -1.23 4.92
N LEU A 238 -15.82 -1.75 3.83
CA LEU A 238 -16.15 -3.07 3.27
C LEU A 238 -15.00 -4.06 3.41
N GLY A 239 -13.76 -3.58 3.47
CA GLY A 239 -12.55 -4.41 3.41
C GLY A 239 -12.29 -4.98 2.01
N ARG A 240 -13.00 -4.46 1.00
CA ARG A 240 -12.78 -4.87 -0.40
C ARG A 240 -11.58 -4.12 -0.95
N THR A 241 -10.59 -4.87 -1.43
CA THR A 241 -9.34 -4.32 -1.96
C THR A 241 -9.22 -4.59 -3.46
N VAL A 242 -8.75 -3.59 -4.20
CA VAL A 242 -8.44 -3.64 -5.63
C VAL A 242 -6.95 -3.36 -5.80
N SER A 243 -6.23 -4.28 -6.47
CA SER A 243 -4.84 -4.04 -6.89
C SER A 243 -4.82 -3.00 -8.01
N LEU A 244 -3.91 -2.04 -7.91
CA LEU A 244 -3.68 -1.02 -8.94
C LEU A 244 -2.41 -1.32 -9.75
N ASN A 245 -1.77 -2.45 -9.48
CA ASN A 245 -0.61 -2.90 -10.22
C ASN A 245 -1.05 -3.58 -11.52
N TRP A 246 -0.64 -2.99 -12.64
CA TRP A 246 -0.68 -3.64 -13.94
C TRP A 246 0.31 -4.83 -13.93
N PRO A 247 0.02 -5.93 -14.64
CA PRO A 247 0.95 -7.06 -14.70
C PRO A 247 2.33 -6.60 -15.16
N LEU A 248 3.40 -7.02 -14.47
CA LEU A 248 4.78 -6.59 -14.79
C LEU A 248 5.25 -6.98 -16.20
N HIS A 249 4.53 -7.85 -16.89
CA HIS A 249 4.77 -8.23 -18.29
C HIS A 249 4.18 -7.20 -19.27
N LEU A 250 3.47 -6.18 -18.77
CA LEU A 250 2.80 -5.15 -19.55
C LEU A 250 3.34 -3.75 -19.21
N PRO A 251 3.42 -2.85 -20.21
CA PRO A 251 3.14 -3.12 -21.62
C PRO A 251 4.22 -4.04 -22.21
N ALA A 252 3.82 -4.89 -23.15
CA ALA A 252 4.73 -5.85 -23.79
C ALA A 252 5.93 -5.15 -24.44
N GLU A 253 5.71 -3.95 -25.00
CA GLU A 253 6.74 -3.03 -25.44
C GLU A 253 6.69 -1.78 -24.54
N PRO A 254 7.63 -1.64 -23.58
CA PRO A 254 7.73 -0.46 -22.74
C PRO A 254 7.98 0.81 -23.53
N PHE A 255 7.31 1.88 -23.11
CA PHE A 255 7.47 3.21 -23.68
C PHE A 255 8.87 3.76 -23.37
N PHE A 256 9.29 4.77 -24.13
CA PHE A 256 10.59 5.45 -23.98
C PHE A 256 11.82 4.55 -24.19
N ARG A 257 11.69 3.51 -25.03
CA ARG A 257 12.76 2.51 -25.30
C ARG A 257 13.25 1.81 -24.04
N ARG A 258 12.42 1.72 -22.99
CA ARG A 258 12.77 1.01 -21.76
C ARG A 258 12.82 -0.50 -22.02
N LYS A 259 13.66 -1.20 -21.27
CA LYS A 259 13.83 -2.65 -21.43
C LYS A 259 12.59 -3.39 -20.93
N THR A 260 12.18 -4.42 -21.67
CA THR A 260 11.13 -5.38 -21.28
C THR A 260 11.55 -6.20 -20.06
N LEU A 261 10.57 -6.65 -19.28
CA LEU A 261 10.82 -7.55 -18.15
C LEU A 261 11.47 -8.85 -18.66
N THR A 262 12.55 -9.27 -18.01
CA THR A 262 13.01 -10.67 -18.08
C THR A 262 12.64 -11.39 -16.79
N HIS A 263 11.86 -12.47 -16.91
CA HIS A 263 11.44 -13.32 -15.79
C HIS A 263 11.88 -14.77 -16.07
N LYS A 264 12.72 -15.32 -15.19
CA LYS A 264 13.32 -16.65 -15.33
C LYS A 264 13.11 -17.49 -14.05
N PRO A 265 12.03 -18.27 -13.95
CA PRO A 265 11.84 -19.22 -12.85
C PRO A 265 12.72 -20.47 -13.03
N TYR A 266 13.22 -21.03 -11.94
CA TYR A 266 14.03 -22.25 -11.95
C TYR A 266 13.82 -23.12 -10.69
N GLY A 267 13.75 -24.44 -10.89
CA GLY A 267 13.57 -25.41 -9.81
C GLY A 267 14.91 -25.83 -9.18
N LYS A 268 14.90 -26.10 -7.86
CA LYS A 268 16.06 -26.62 -7.14
C LYS A 268 16.12 -28.14 -7.19
N GLY A 269 17.34 -28.68 -7.18
CA GLY A 269 17.60 -30.12 -7.20
C GLY A 269 19.07 -30.42 -6.92
N GLY A 270 19.44 -31.69 -7.09
CA GLY A 270 20.79 -32.17 -6.82
C GLY A 270 21.02 -32.54 -5.34
N PRO A 271 22.20 -33.10 -5.02
CA PRO A 271 22.46 -33.79 -3.76
C PRO A 271 22.19 -32.94 -2.50
N GLY A 272 22.45 -31.64 -2.55
CA GLY A 272 22.19 -30.72 -1.43
C GLY A 272 20.71 -30.61 -1.05
N TYR A 273 19.79 -30.86 -1.99
CA TYR A 273 18.34 -30.82 -1.75
C TYR A 273 17.74 -32.23 -1.67
N THR A 274 18.17 -33.14 -2.54
CA THR A 274 17.60 -34.49 -2.61
C THR A 274 18.03 -35.37 -1.46
N ASN A 275 19.29 -35.29 -1.01
CA ASN A 275 19.79 -36.18 0.06
C ASN A 275 19.07 -35.94 1.40
N PRO A 276 18.88 -34.68 1.88
CA PRO A 276 18.11 -34.44 3.10
C PRO A 276 16.65 -34.90 2.98
N ARG A 277 16.02 -34.69 1.82
CA ARG A 277 14.67 -35.18 1.53
C ARG A 277 14.62 -36.71 1.62
N ASP A 278 15.53 -37.40 0.94
CA ASP A 278 15.53 -38.86 0.85
C ASP A 278 15.82 -39.51 2.20
N ALA A 279 16.72 -38.93 2.99
CA ALA A 279 16.97 -39.34 4.38
C ALA A 279 15.73 -39.16 5.28
N TYR A 280 15.03 -38.02 5.14
CA TYR A 280 13.76 -37.80 5.84
C TYR A 280 12.69 -38.82 5.42
N VAL A 281 12.52 -39.02 4.12
CA VAL A 281 11.58 -40.00 3.55
C VAL A 281 11.87 -41.40 4.08
N ALA A 282 13.13 -41.83 4.11
CA ALA A 282 13.53 -43.13 4.67
C ALA A 282 13.12 -43.26 6.14
N THR A 283 13.34 -42.21 6.94
CA THR A 283 12.98 -42.18 8.37
C THR A 283 11.47 -42.28 8.58
N VAL A 284 10.67 -41.61 7.75
CA VAL A 284 9.20 -41.66 7.85
C VAL A 284 8.67 -43.01 7.36
N ARG A 285 9.21 -43.56 6.26
CA ARG A 285 8.82 -44.88 5.75
C ARG A 285 9.14 -46.01 6.73
N ALA A 286 10.22 -45.88 7.51
CA ALA A 286 10.53 -46.85 8.57
C ALA A 286 9.43 -46.93 9.63
N LYS A 287 8.66 -45.85 9.85
CA LYS A 287 7.53 -45.80 10.81
C LYS A 287 6.17 -46.04 10.16
N ASN A 288 6.04 -45.74 8.87
CA ASN A 288 4.82 -45.90 8.09
C ASN A 288 5.17 -46.46 6.69
N PRO A 289 5.24 -47.79 6.53
CA PRO A 289 5.66 -48.43 5.28
C PRO A 289 4.75 -48.11 4.08
N ASP A 290 3.46 -47.85 4.35
CA ASP A 290 2.41 -47.56 3.37
C ASP A 290 2.43 -46.10 2.88
N LEU A 291 3.36 -45.27 3.39
CA LEU A 291 3.54 -43.90 2.94
C LEU A 291 3.83 -43.85 1.44
N VAL A 292 2.97 -43.15 0.69
CA VAL A 292 3.18 -42.89 -0.73
C VAL A 292 4.29 -41.88 -0.93
N VAL A 293 5.38 -42.32 -1.56
CA VAL A 293 6.50 -41.47 -1.97
C VAL A 293 6.50 -41.35 -3.48
N ARG A 294 6.47 -40.12 -3.99
CA ARG A 294 6.65 -39.84 -5.41
C ARG A 294 8.14 -39.58 -5.65
N HIS A 295 8.78 -40.43 -6.46
CA HIS A 295 10.18 -40.27 -6.79
C HIS A 295 10.38 -39.13 -7.80
N ASP A 296 11.34 -38.26 -7.52
CA ASP A 296 11.75 -37.15 -8.39
C ASP A 296 13.23 -36.81 -8.15
N SER A 297 13.96 -36.47 -9.21
CA SER A 297 15.37 -36.05 -9.14
C SER A 297 15.55 -34.59 -8.68
N LYS A 298 14.44 -33.85 -8.54
CA LYS A 298 14.36 -32.49 -8.02
C LYS A 298 13.46 -32.43 -6.78
N VAL A 299 13.46 -31.28 -6.12
CA VAL A 299 12.61 -31.02 -4.96
C VAL A 299 11.55 -29.97 -5.31
N PRO A 300 10.40 -29.92 -4.60
CA PRO A 300 9.37 -28.91 -4.82
C PRO A 300 9.79 -27.55 -4.21
N VAL A 301 10.95 -27.05 -4.62
CA VAL A 301 11.53 -25.75 -4.26
C VAL A 301 11.89 -25.04 -5.55
N SER A 302 11.55 -23.76 -5.65
CA SER A 302 11.75 -22.96 -6.85
C SER A 302 12.12 -21.54 -6.45
N ASP A 303 13.04 -20.97 -7.22
CA ASP A 303 13.43 -19.56 -7.14
C ASP A 303 13.23 -18.94 -8.53
N GLU A 304 13.43 -17.63 -8.65
CA GLU A 304 13.35 -16.91 -9.90
C GLU A 304 14.38 -15.79 -9.98
N LEU A 305 14.67 -15.33 -11.20
CA LEU A 305 15.44 -14.12 -11.47
C LEU A 305 14.56 -13.15 -12.25
N LEU A 306 14.51 -11.91 -11.75
CA LEU A 306 13.85 -10.78 -12.39
C LEU A 306 14.91 -9.76 -12.82
N GLU A 307 14.89 -9.37 -14.08
CA GLU A 307 15.58 -8.18 -14.57
C GLU A 307 14.51 -7.20 -15.06
N LEU A 308 14.37 -6.09 -14.35
CA LEU A 308 13.33 -5.10 -14.59
C LEU A 308 13.91 -3.70 -14.73
N ASN A 309 13.30 -2.90 -15.59
CA ASN A 309 13.40 -1.45 -15.51
C ASN A 309 12.22 -0.97 -14.65
N THR A 310 12.52 -0.23 -13.58
CA THR A 310 11.51 0.22 -12.59
C THR A 310 10.46 1.15 -13.18
N GLN A 311 10.68 1.64 -14.40
CA GLN A 311 9.79 2.51 -15.15
C GLN A 311 9.08 1.81 -16.32
N SER A 312 9.13 0.48 -16.43
CA SER A 312 8.51 -0.25 -17.55
C SER A 312 7.05 -0.68 -17.32
N GLY A 313 6.43 -0.37 -16.17
CA GLY A 313 5.06 -0.78 -15.84
C GLY A 313 4.47 0.13 -14.75
N SER A 314 3.51 -0.34 -13.93
CA SER A 314 3.01 0.48 -12.82
C SER A 314 4.15 0.91 -11.90
N GLN A 315 4.37 2.22 -11.75
CA GLN A 315 5.55 2.76 -11.08
C GLN A 315 5.27 4.01 -10.25
N TRP A 316 6.19 4.30 -9.34
CA TRP A 316 6.39 5.61 -8.73
C TRP A 316 7.71 6.19 -9.18
N ASP A 317 7.68 7.39 -9.75
CA ASP A 317 8.86 8.18 -10.02
C ASP A 317 9.30 8.93 -8.76
N GLY A 318 10.55 8.70 -8.36
CA GLY A 318 11.18 9.40 -7.24
C GLY A 318 11.86 10.69 -7.69
N PHE A 319 12.34 11.48 -6.73
CA PHE A 319 12.92 12.81 -7.01
C PHE A 319 14.29 12.78 -7.69
N ARG A 320 14.84 11.59 -7.96
CA ARG A 320 16.02 11.38 -8.83
C ARG A 320 15.64 11.11 -10.29
N HIS A 321 14.35 10.95 -10.61
CA HIS A 321 13.89 10.52 -11.94
C HIS A 321 14.00 11.62 -12.98
N TYR A 322 13.43 12.79 -12.69
CA TYR A 322 13.36 13.90 -13.62
C TYR A 322 13.71 15.20 -12.90
N GLY A 323 14.74 15.90 -13.39
CA GLY A 323 15.18 17.19 -12.88
C GLY A 323 14.57 18.35 -13.67
N HIS A 324 14.66 19.55 -13.11
CA HIS A 324 14.32 20.79 -13.82
C HIS A 324 15.42 21.08 -14.84
N GLN A 325 15.11 20.98 -16.13
CA GLN A 325 16.08 20.97 -17.23
C GLN A 325 16.83 22.31 -17.33
N PRO A 326 16.17 23.49 -17.30
CA PRO A 326 16.88 24.76 -17.40
C PRO A 326 17.79 25.09 -16.20
N LEU A 327 17.39 24.70 -14.98
CA LEU A 327 18.19 24.94 -13.77
C LEU A 327 19.26 23.84 -13.55
N ASN A 328 19.11 22.69 -14.21
CA ASN A 328 19.99 21.52 -14.10
C ASN A 328 20.11 20.99 -12.65
N VAL A 329 18.98 20.89 -11.97
CA VAL A 329 18.84 20.48 -10.57
C VAL A 329 17.66 19.51 -10.39
N PHE A 330 17.72 18.75 -9.29
CA PHE A 330 16.63 17.95 -8.74
C PHE A 330 15.98 18.67 -7.55
N TYR A 331 15.02 17.99 -6.90
CA TYR A 331 14.31 18.51 -5.73
C TYR A 331 15.24 19.08 -4.66
N GLY A 332 14.84 20.20 -4.07
CA GLY A 332 15.60 20.90 -3.02
C GLY A 332 16.88 21.58 -3.52
N GLY A 333 17.02 21.76 -4.85
CA GLY A 333 18.20 22.39 -5.45
C GLY A 333 19.43 21.48 -5.55
N ALA A 334 19.24 20.16 -5.39
CA ALA A 334 20.33 19.21 -5.56
C ALA A 334 20.85 19.25 -7.00
N SER A 335 22.11 19.59 -7.21
CA SER A 335 22.66 19.69 -8.57
C SER A 335 22.63 18.35 -9.29
N ARG A 336 22.49 18.37 -10.63
CA ARG A 336 22.61 17.16 -11.46
C ARG A 336 23.85 16.33 -11.10
N ALA A 337 24.99 16.99 -10.90
CA ALA A 337 26.24 16.34 -10.52
C ALA A 337 26.12 15.63 -9.15
N SER A 338 25.53 16.27 -8.14
CA SER A 338 25.40 15.68 -6.81
C SER A 338 24.58 14.38 -6.77
N ILE A 339 23.69 14.17 -7.74
CA ILE A 339 22.87 12.96 -7.87
C ILE A 339 23.50 11.98 -8.85
N HIS A 340 23.77 12.39 -10.09
CA HIS A 340 24.20 11.46 -11.15
C HIS A 340 25.62 10.97 -10.97
N ASP A 341 26.51 11.75 -10.35
CA ASP A 341 27.87 11.28 -10.08
C ASP A 341 27.88 10.15 -9.03
N THR A 342 26.74 9.89 -8.36
CA THR A 342 26.55 8.73 -7.47
C THR A 342 26.20 7.44 -8.20
N PHE A 343 25.80 7.51 -9.48
CA PHE A 343 25.37 6.32 -10.24
C PHE A 343 26.53 5.45 -10.72
N ASP A 344 27.71 6.05 -10.89
CA ASP A 344 28.94 5.33 -11.24
C ASP A 344 29.60 4.67 -10.01
N ASP A 345 29.11 4.97 -8.80
CA ASP A 345 29.58 4.32 -7.57
C ASP A 345 29.00 2.91 -7.45
N THR A 346 29.82 1.93 -7.83
CA THR A 346 29.50 0.50 -7.73
C THR A 346 29.86 -0.10 -6.38
N SER A 347 30.30 0.71 -5.41
CA SER A 347 30.59 0.24 -4.05
C SER A 347 29.34 -0.39 -3.44
N PRO A 348 29.47 -1.54 -2.75
CA PRO A 348 28.32 -2.13 -2.09
C PRO A 348 27.78 -1.18 -1.03
N GLN A 349 26.46 -1.19 -0.85
CA GLN A 349 25.84 -0.59 0.33
C GLN A 349 26.53 -1.16 1.59
N PRO A 350 26.75 -0.35 2.63
CA PRO A 350 27.40 -0.83 3.85
C PRO A 350 26.68 -2.07 4.40
N ALA A 351 27.45 -3.10 4.77
CA ALA A 351 26.90 -4.35 5.29
C ALA A 351 26.25 -4.18 6.67
N ASP A 352 26.73 -3.20 7.46
CA ASP A 352 26.11 -2.80 8.72
C ASP A 352 25.03 -1.73 8.46
N PRO A 353 23.74 -2.00 8.76
CA PRO A 353 22.69 -1.00 8.65
C PRO A 353 22.95 0.29 9.42
N LYS A 354 23.76 0.27 10.49
CA LYS A 354 24.13 1.51 11.21
C LYS A 354 24.92 2.48 10.35
N ALA A 355 25.73 1.97 9.42
CA ALA A 355 26.54 2.76 8.51
C ALA A 355 25.72 3.42 7.39
N TRP A 356 24.43 3.08 7.23
CA TRP A 356 23.55 3.76 6.28
C TRP A 356 23.24 5.21 6.67
N ASN A 357 23.53 5.59 7.92
CA ASN A 357 23.41 6.97 8.42
C ASN A 357 24.71 7.77 8.36
N SER A 358 25.80 7.24 7.77
CA SER A 358 27.01 8.03 7.55
C SER A 358 26.75 9.18 6.59
N GLU A 359 27.54 10.25 6.66
CA GLU A 359 27.37 11.41 5.78
C GLU A 359 27.59 11.02 4.30
N GLU A 360 28.51 10.09 4.04
CA GLU A 360 28.75 9.54 2.70
C GLU A 360 27.53 8.75 2.20
N ALA A 361 26.94 7.91 3.04
CA ALA A 361 25.75 7.15 2.70
C ALA A 361 24.54 8.07 2.46
N LYS A 362 24.34 9.09 3.30
CA LYS A 362 23.28 10.10 3.11
C LYS A 362 23.46 10.85 1.80
N LYS A 363 24.67 11.32 1.49
CA LYS A 363 24.96 12.02 0.23
C LYS A 363 24.71 11.10 -0.98
N ARG A 364 25.21 9.87 -0.92
CA ARG A 364 25.03 8.88 -2.01
C ARG A 364 23.57 8.49 -2.22
N ASN A 365 22.76 8.48 -1.17
CA ASN A 365 21.36 8.03 -1.20
C ASN A 365 20.33 9.17 -1.24
N ALA A 366 20.73 10.44 -1.13
CA ALA A 366 19.86 11.61 -1.11
C ALA A 366 18.82 11.60 -2.24
N LEU A 367 17.55 11.86 -1.93
CA LEU A 367 16.41 11.85 -2.85
C LEU A 367 16.03 10.46 -3.39
N GLY A 368 16.67 9.40 -2.88
CA GLY A 368 16.42 8.03 -3.33
C GLY A 368 15.05 7.51 -2.89
N ILE A 369 14.45 6.64 -3.70
CA ILE A 369 13.09 6.11 -3.50
C ILE A 369 12.86 5.42 -2.14
N HIS A 370 13.91 4.93 -1.49
CA HIS A 370 13.82 4.40 -0.12
C HIS A 370 13.21 5.37 0.91
N HIS A 371 13.32 6.70 0.74
CA HIS A 371 12.65 7.64 1.65
C HIS A 371 11.13 7.50 1.57
N LEU A 372 10.58 7.36 0.35
CA LEU A 372 9.16 7.08 0.14
C LEU A 372 8.80 5.67 0.62
N ALA A 373 9.69 4.69 0.48
CA ALA A 373 9.46 3.33 0.99
C ALA A 373 9.47 3.25 2.53
N GLN A 374 10.26 4.06 3.22
CA GLN A 374 10.33 4.09 4.68
C GLN A 374 9.13 4.82 5.29
N HIS A 375 8.61 5.83 4.59
CA HIS A 375 7.38 6.53 4.98
C HIS A 375 6.12 5.73 4.59
N GLY A 376 6.11 5.16 3.39
CA GLY A 376 4.92 4.63 2.74
C GLY A 376 4.08 5.74 2.09
N ILE A 377 3.34 5.40 1.03
CA ILE A 377 2.39 6.32 0.40
C ILE A 377 0.99 5.80 0.74
N CYS A 378 0.50 6.23 1.89
CA CYS A 378 -0.79 5.79 2.42
C CYS A 378 -1.65 7.01 2.75
N GLY A 379 -2.93 6.99 2.38
CA GLY A 379 -3.79 8.15 2.54
C GLY A 379 -5.11 8.00 1.82
N ARG A 380 -5.78 9.13 1.57
CA ARG A 380 -7.07 9.13 0.88
C ARG A 380 -6.81 9.14 -0.61
N GLY A 381 -7.14 8.05 -1.28
CA GLY A 381 -7.15 8.03 -2.74
C GLY A 381 -8.44 8.65 -3.27
N VAL A 382 -8.31 9.41 -4.34
CA VAL A 382 -9.44 9.97 -5.11
C VAL A 382 -9.26 9.58 -6.57
N LEU A 383 -10.21 8.87 -7.15
CA LEU A 383 -10.21 8.58 -8.59
C LEU A 383 -11.09 9.60 -9.31
N LEU A 384 -10.54 10.28 -10.31
CA LEU A 384 -11.31 10.98 -11.35
C LEU A 384 -11.29 10.12 -12.63
N ASP A 385 -12.45 9.60 -13.02
CA ASP A 385 -12.63 8.82 -14.25
C ASP A 385 -13.03 9.74 -15.40
N VAL A 386 -12.06 10.56 -15.78
CA VAL A 386 -12.20 11.56 -16.84
C VAL A 386 -12.52 10.90 -18.17
N PHE A 387 -11.88 9.77 -18.45
CA PHE A 387 -12.10 9.03 -19.69
C PHE A 387 -13.56 8.60 -19.85
N GLU A 388 -14.16 8.03 -18.81
CA GLU A 388 -15.57 7.64 -18.85
C GLU A 388 -16.52 8.85 -18.87
N TYR A 389 -16.21 9.90 -18.09
CA TYR A 389 -17.01 11.12 -18.04
C TYR A 389 -17.11 11.77 -19.42
N LEU A 390 -15.98 12.06 -20.05
CA LEU A 390 -15.94 12.71 -21.38
C LEU A 390 -16.46 11.79 -22.49
N SER A 391 -16.36 10.47 -22.32
CA SER A 391 -16.99 9.51 -23.24
C SER A 391 -18.52 9.61 -23.27
N HIS A 392 -19.16 10.08 -22.21
CA HIS A 392 -20.62 10.24 -22.16
C HIS A 392 -21.09 11.68 -22.43
N HIS A 393 -20.31 12.65 -21.96
CA HIS A 393 -20.69 14.06 -21.98
C HIS A 393 -20.12 14.81 -23.19
N GLY A 394 -19.11 14.24 -23.85
CA GLY A 394 -18.39 14.89 -24.94
C GLY A 394 -17.35 15.89 -24.43
N THR A 395 -16.71 16.56 -25.38
CA THR A 395 -15.61 17.51 -25.11
C THR A 395 -15.95 18.93 -25.52
N SER A 396 -17.13 19.20 -26.10
CA SER A 396 -17.48 20.49 -26.69
C SER A 396 -17.53 21.66 -25.72
N ASP A 397 -17.70 21.40 -24.42
CA ASP A 397 -17.93 22.45 -23.42
C ASP A 397 -16.67 23.24 -23.05
N VAL A 398 -15.49 22.72 -23.39
CA VAL A 398 -14.20 23.37 -23.14
C VAL A 398 -13.54 23.67 -24.49
N PRO A 399 -13.28 24.95 -24.81
CA PRO A 399 -12.51 25.32 -26.00
C PRO A 399 -11.12 24.69 -25.96
N ARG A 400 -10.69 24.09 -27.07
CA ARG A 400 -9.38 23.44 -27.21
C ARG A 400 -8.78 23.85 -28.53
N ASP A 401 -8.12 25.00 -28.53
CA ASP A 401 -7.35 25.45 -29.66
C ASP A 401 -5.97 24.76 -29.64
N ASP A 402 -5.26 24.75 -30.76
CA ASP A 402 -3.82 24.45 -30.84
C ASP A 402 -3.40 22.96 -30.79
N TYR A 403 -4.33 22.00 -30.77
CA TYR A 403 -3.95 20.59 -30.72
C TYR A 403 -4.85 19.67 -31.57
N ALA A 404 -4.21 18.88 -32.44
CA ALA A 404 -4.90 17.88 -33.26
C ALA A 404 -5.16 16.61 -32.45
N TRP A 405 -6.43 16.36 -32.12
CA TRP A 405 -6.87 15.11 -31.46
C TRP A 405 -7.98 14.45 -32.27
N SER A 406 -8.26 13.18 -31.98
CA SER A 406 -9.35 12.42 -32.62
C SER A 406 -10.20 11.70 -31.60
N HIS A 407 -11.42 11.33 -32.01
CA HIS A 407 -12.35 10.59 -31.18
C HIS A 407 -12.11 9.11 -31.34
N TRP A 408 -12.43 8.31 -30.30
CA TRP A 408 -12.46 6.86 -30.43
C TRP A 408 -13.85 6.42 -30.92
N PRO A 409 -14.06 6.11 -32.21
CA PRO A 409 -15.42 6.01 -32.75
C PRO A 409 -16.22 4.84 -32.18
N SER A 410 -15.54 3.79 -31.73
CA SER A 410 -16.16 2.59 -31.16
C SER A 410 -16.35 2.62 -29.64
N TYR A 411 -15.91 3.67 -28.95
CA TYR A 411 -16.08 3.82 -27.49
C TYR A 411 -16.94 5.05 -27.15
N GLY A 412 -17.78 4.96 -26.12
CA GLY A 412 -18.59 6.10 -25.66
C GLY A 412 -19.51 6.71 -26.74
N GLY A 413 -19.96 5.90 -27.71
CA GLY A 413 -20.74 6.41 -28.85
C GLY A 413 -19.98 7.43 -29.72
N GLY A 414 -18.64 7.42 -29.69
CA GLY A 414 -17.79 8.30 -30.49
C GLY A 414 -17.67 9.73 -29.97
N LYS A 415 -18.16 10.03 -28.76
CA LYS A 415 -18.10 11.37 -28.15
C LYS A 415 -16.81 11.63 -27.38
N GLY A 416 -16.16 10.58 -26.88
CA GLY A 416 -14.90 10.67 -26.16
C GLY A 416 -13.69 10.83 -27.09
N TYR A 417 -12.54 11.17 -26.49
CA TYR A 417 -11.26 11.24 -27.18
C TYR A 417 -10.63 9.84 -27.35
N ASP A 418 -9.74 9.67 -28.34
CA ASP A 418 -8.84 8.52 -28.42
C ASP A 418 -7.62 8.78 -27.53
N PRO A 419 -7.36 7.96 -26.49
CA PRO A 419 -6.21 8.15 -25.61
C PRO A 419 -4.85 8.11 -26.33
N ARG A 420 -4.78 7.63 -27.58
CA ARG A 420 -3.57 7.64 -28.41
C ARG A 420 -3.28 8.96 -29.09
N THR A 421 -4.08 10.00 -28.90
CA THR A 421 -3.90 11.24 -29.66
C THR A 421 -3.19 12.32 -28.89
N GLY A 422 -2.80 12.11 -27.63
CA GLY A 422 -2.25 13.18 -26.80
C GLY A 422 -3.30 14.16 -26.28
N PHE A 423 -4.54 13.69 -26.08
CA PHE A 423 -5.62 14.54 -25.58
C PHE A 423 -5.26 15.19 -24.24
N ARG A 424 -5.49 16.49 -24.15
CA ARG A 424 -5.15 17.33 -22.99
C ARG A 424 -6.36 17.48 -22.08
N ILE A 425 -6.27 16.83 -20.92
CA ILE A 425 -7.28 16.91 -19.87
C ILE A 425 -7.05 18.24 -19.12
N THR A 426 -8.02 19.14 -19.25
CA THR A 426 -7.95 20.49 -18.67
C THR A 426 -8.40 20.49 -17.21
N VAL A 427 -8.11 21.58 -16.48
CA VAL A 427 -8.67 21.77 -15.12
C VAL A 427 -10.21 21.74 -15.13
N ALA A 428 -10.84 22.32 -16.15
CA ALA A 428 -12.28 22.31 -16.31
C ALA A 428 -12.85 20.88 -16.42
N ASP A 429 -12.15 20.00 -17.16
CA ASP A 429 -12.52 18.59 -17.27
C ASP A 429 -12.42 17.87 -15.91
N LEU A 430 -11.36 18.14 -15.14
CA LEU A 430 -11.18 17.57 -13.80
C LEU A 430 -12.28 18.03 -12.84
N ILE A 431 -12.60 19.32 -12.82
CA ILE A 431 -13.66 19.89 -11.97
C ILE A 431 -15.03 19.35 -12.36
N ALA A 432 -15.34 19.28 -13.66
CA ALA A 432 -16.60 18.75 -14.15
C ALA A 432 -16.76 17.26 -13.80
N THR A 433 -15.69 16.48 -13.97
CA THR A 433 -15.64 15.07 -13.57
C THR A 433 -15.83 14.91 -12.06
N ALA A 434 -15.12 15.68 -11.25
CA ALA A 434 -15.26 15.65 -9.78
C ALA A 434 -16.68 16.00 -9.34
N LYS A 435 -17.30 17.02 -9.95
CA LYS A 435 -18.69 17.40 -9.70
C LYS A 435 -19.66 16.27 -10.06
N HIS A 436 -19.51 15.67 -11.23
CA HIS A 436 -20.33 14.54 -11.68
C HIS A 436 -20.20 13.32 -10.73
N GLN A 437 -18.98 13.08 -10.24
CA GLN A 437 -18.69 12.01 -9.31
C GLN A 437 -18.99 12.33 -7.83
N ASN A 438 -19.50 13.54 -7.55
CA ASN A 438 -19.74 14.05 -6.21
C ASN A 438 -18.50 13.95 -5.28
N VAL A 439 -17.35 14.35 -5.80
CA VAL A 439 -16.06 14.35 -5.09
C VAL A 439 -15.75 15.74 -4.55
N THR A 440 -15.33 15.78 -3.28
CA THR A 440 -14.68 16.95 -2.69
C THR A 440 -13.25 16.58 -2.33
N PHE A 441 -12.29 17.35 -2.87
CA PHE A 441 -10.88 17.19 -2.55
C PHE A 441 -10.58 17.62 -1.13
N LYS A 442 -9.63 16.95 -0.50
CA LYS A 442 -9.11 17.25 0.83
C LYS A 442 -7.59 17.31 0.73
N ARG A 443 -6.98 18.10 1.61
CA ARG A 443 -5.52 18.10 1.79
C ARG A 443 -5.01 16.68 2.02
N GLY A 444 -3.89 16.36 1.38
CA GLY A 444 -3.23 15.06 1.47
C GLY A 444 -3.91 13.97 0.64
N ASP A 445 -4.91 14.31 -0.18
CA ASP A 445 -5.46 13.37 -1.15
C ASP A 445 -4.36 12.92 -2.12
N ILE A 446 -4.42 11.66 -2.51
CA ILE A 446 -3.63 11.08 -3.59
C ILE A 446 -4.56 11.05 -4.80
N LEU A 447 -4.28 11.88 -5.79
CA LEU A 447 -5.14 12.08 -6.95
C LEU A 447 -4.80 11.05 -8.03
N LEU A 448 -5.77 10.23 -8.40
CA LEU A 448 -5.67 9.26 -9.48
C LEU A 448 -6.54 9.72 -10.65
N ILE A 449 -5.95 9.83 -11.85
CA ILE A 449 -6.65 10.21 -13.08
C ILE A 449 -6.67 9.02 -14.03
N ARG A 450 -7.88 8.55 -14.37
CA ARG A 450 -8.05 7.58 -15.46
C ARG A 450 -8.22 8.35 -16.78
N SER A 451 -7.15 8.40 -17.55
CA SER A 451 -7.08 8.99 -18.89
C SER A 451 -7.52 8.00 -19.98
N GLY A 452 -7.65 6.70 -19.66
CA GLY A 452 -8.15 5.67 -20.57
C GLY A 452 -7.06 4.96 -21.36
N PHE A 453 -5.79 5.20 -21.06
CA PHE A 453 -4.66 4.51 -21.69
C PHE A 453 -4.79 2.99 -21.57
N THR A 454 -5.11 2.47 -20.38
CA THR A 454 -5.18 1.03 -20.16
C THR A 454 -6.33 0.40 -20.96
N ALA A 455 -7.51 1.03 -20.94
CA ALA A 455 -8.66 0.63 -21.76
C ALA A 455 -8.30 0.61 -23.25
N ARG A 456 -7.62 1.66 -23.72
CA ARG A 456 -7.20 1.77 -25.11
C ARG A 456 -6.18 0.70 -25.47
N TYR A 457 -5.16 0.48 -24.65
CA TYR A 457 -4.15 -0.56 -24.84
C TYR A 457 -4.79 -1.93 -25.07
N TYR A 458 -5.74 -2.33 -24.22
CA TYR A 458 -6.42 -3.62 -24.36
C TYR A 458 -7.26 -3.74 -25.63
N SER A 459 -7.76 -2.63 -26.19
CA SER A 459 -8.52 -2.64 -27.46
C SER A 459 -7.67 -2.82 -28.72
N LEU A 460 -6.36 -2.60 -28.61
CA LEU A 460 -5.43 -2.63 -29.75
C LEU A 460 -4.87 -4.03 -30.00
N SER A 461 -4.50 -4.30 -31.25
CA SER A 461 -3.70 -5.48 -31.61
C SER A 461 -2.25 -5.33 -31.14
N PRO A 462 -1.48 -6.44 -31.03
CA PRO A 462 -0.05 -6.37 -30.70
C PRO A 462 0.75 -5.43 -31.61
N ALA A 463 0.50 -5.44 -32.92
CA ALA A 463 1.19 -4.56 -33.87
C ALA A 463 0.86 -3.07 -33.62
N GLN A 464 -0.40 -2.75 -33.33
CA GLN A 464 -0.81 -1.38 -33.00
C GLN A 464 -0.23 -0.90 -31.67
N ARG A 465 -0.03 -1.80 -30.70
CA ARG A 465 0.65 -1.46 -29.42
C ARG A 465 2.12 -1.18 -29.64
N ALA A 466 2.80 -2.01 -30.45
CA ALA A 466 4.21 -1.80 -30.80
C ALA A 466 4.42 -0.47 -31.54
N ASP A 467 3.59 -0.17 -32.52
CA ASP A 467 3.60 1.14 -33.22
C ASP A 467 3.36 2.30 -32.25
N TRP A 468 2.42 2.17 -31.31
CA TRP A 468 2.15 3.22 -30.33
C TRP A 468 3.33 3.46 -29.36
N SER A 469 4.08 2.40 -29.00
CA SER A 469 5.26 2.51 -28.15
C SER A 469 6.52 3.06 -28.85
N ASP A 470 6.48 3.21 -30.18
CA ASP A 470 7.64 3.65 -30.95
C ASP A 470 7.88 5.17 -30.78
N PRO A 471 9.07 5.60 -30.29
CA PRO A 471 9.45 7.02 -30.25
C PRO A 471 9.64 7.68 -31.61
N ALA A 472 9.84 6.90 -32.67
CA ALA A 472 10.10 7.38 -34.01
C ALA A 472 9.28 6.56 -35.01
N PRO A 473 7.94 6.64 -34.93
CA PRO A 473 7.08 5.75 -35.67
C PRO A 473 7.27 5.94 -37.18
N ALA A 474 7.07 4.87 -37.95
CA ALA A 474 7.31 4.86 -39.40
C ALA A 474 6.46 5.89 -40.18
N HIS A 475 5.37 6.38 -39.61
CA HIS A 475 4.50 7.40 -40.18
C HIS A 475 4.93 8.85 -39.89
N GLY A 476 6.04 9.06 -39.15
CA GLY A 476 6.55 10.37 -38.74
C GLY A 476 5.85 10.97 -37.50
N GLY A 477 6.47 11.97 -36.87
CA GLY A 477 5.96 12.64 -35.64
C GLY A 477 6.84 12.42 -34.40
N GLU A 478 6.44 12.98 -33.25
CA GLU A 478 7.21 12.90 -31.98
C GLU A 478 7.12 11.54 -31.25
N GLY A 479 6.34 10.60 -31.80
CA GLY A 479 6.13 9.25 -31.29
C GLY A 479 5.44 9.20 -29.92
N MET A 480 4.81 8.07 -29.60
CA MET A 480 4.14 7.84 -28.31
C MET A 480 3.17 8.96 -27.82
N PRO A 481 2.24 9.47 -28.63
CA PRO A 481 1.22 10.39 -28.14
C PRO A 481 0.27 9.70 -27.15
N PHE A 482 0.09 10.23 -25.95
CA PHE A 482 -0.88 9.70 -24.99
C PHE A 482 -1.59 10.80 -24.23
N ALA A 483 -2.88 10.59 -23.98
CA ALA A 483 -3.69 11.51 -23.20
C ALA A 483 -3.21 11.59 -21.75
N GLY A 484 -3.37 12.77 -21.16
CA GLY A 484 -2.99 13.06 -19.78
C GLY A 484 -3.42 14.48 -19.41
N VAL A 485 -3.02 14.95 -18.23
CA VAL A 485 -3.32 16.34 -17.85
C VAL A 485 -2.54 17.33 -18.70
N GLU A 486 -3.12 18.49 -18.97
CA GLU A 486 -2.38 19.60 -19.56
C GLU A 486 -1.29 20.13 -18.62
N GLN A 487 -0.38 20.95 -19.13
CA GLN A 487 0.82 21.41 -18.43
C GLN A 487 0.76 22.92 -18.14
N SER A 488 -0.45 23.48 -18.16
CA SER A 488 -0.75 24.90 -17.95
C SER A 488 -0.44 25.34 -16.52
N ASP A 489 -0.25 26.65 -16.32
CA ASP A 489 -0.12 27.20 -14.97
C ASP A 489 -1.41 27.04 -14.15
N ASP A 490 -2.58 27.03 -14.80
CA ASP A 490 -3.85 26.71 -14.15
C ASP A 490 -3.87 25.28 -13.61
N MET A 491 -3.33 24.30 -14.37
CA MET A 491 -3.20 22.93 -13.88
C MET A 491 -2.23 22.85 -12.70
N LYS A 492 -1.11 23.56 -12.76
CA LYS A 492 -0.17 23.63 -11.64
C LYS A 492 -0.84 24.23 -10.40
N GLU A 493 -1.53 25.35 -10.57
CA GLU A 493 -2.28 26.01 -9.51
C GLU A 493 -3.33 25.07 -8.90
N PHE A 494 -4.10 24.37 -9.73
CA PHE A 494 -5.08 23.37 -9.29
C PHE A 494 -4.42 22.27 -8.44
N LEU A 495 -3.35 21.65 -8.94
CA LEU A 495 -2.69 20.54 -8.23
C LEU A 495 -2.07 20.98 -6.90
N TRP A 496 -1.41 22.14 -6.88
CA TRP A 496 -0.75 22.65 -5.68
C TRP A 496 -1.76 23.17 -4.64
N ASN A 497 -2.72 24.00 -5.03
CA ASN A 497 -3.65 24.65 -4.09
C ASN A 497 -4.65 23.65 -3.48
N HIS A 498 -4.91 22.52 -4.14
CA HIS A 498 -5.67 21.42 -3.52
C HIS A 498 -4.84 20.59 -2.53
N HIS A 499 -3.53 20.82 -2.46
CA HIS A 499 -2.59 20.16 -1.56
C HIS A 499 -2.62 18.63 -1.70
N PHE A 500 -2.51 18.14 -2.94
CA PHE A 500 -2.36 16.71 -3.18
C PHE A 500 -1.00 16.22 -2.66
N ALA A 501 -0.97 15.05 -2.02
CA ALA A 501 0.27 14.46 -1.54
C ALA A 501 1.07 13.79 -2.66
N ALA A 502 0.37 13.24 -3.65
CA ALA A 502 0.93 12.62 -4.84
C ALA A 502 -0.15 12.56 -5.94
N VAL A 503 0.30 12.39 -7.18
CA VAL A 503 -0.57 12.19 -8.34
C VAL A 503 -0.25 10.85 -9.00
N ALA A 504 -1.24 10.22 -9.61
CA ALA A 504 -1.04 9.03 -10.41
C ALA A 504 -2.03 8.92 -11.57
N GLY A 505 -1.69 8.16 -12.60
CA GLY A 505 -2.57 7.87 -13.72
C GLY A 505 -2.30 6.52 -14.38
N ASP A 506 -3.14 6.17 -15.35
CA ASP A 506 -3.01 4.93 -16.12
C ASP A 506 -2.16 5.07 -17.41
N SER A 507 -1.70 6.29 -17.71
CA SER A 507 -0.84 6.59 -18.87
C SER A 507 0.66 6.35 -18.59
N PRO A 508 1.49 6.18 -19.65
CA PRO A 508 2.95 6.13 -19.57
C PRO A 508 3.61 7.43 -19.13
N ALA A 509 2.87 8.56 -19.15
CA ALA A 509 3.20 9.71 -18.32
C ALA A 509 1.92 10.30 -17.72
N PHE A 510 2.01 10.97 -16.57
CA PHE A 510 0.84 11.61 -15.95
C PHE A 510 0.26 12.75 -16.81
N GLU A 511 1.13 13.53 -17.42
CA GLU A 511 0.79 14.62 -18.34
C GLU A 511 0.54 14.14 -19.77
N ALA A 512 -0.17 14.93 -20.55
CA ALA A 512 -0.38 14.66 -21.96
C ALA A 512 0.95 14.78 -22.74
N ARG A 513 1.20 13.83 -23.65
CA ARG A 513 2.32 13.87 -24.59
C ARG A 513 1.81 13.97 -26.03
N PRO A 514 2.44 14.81 -26.88
CA PRO A 514 3.62 15.65 -26.62
C PRO A 514 3.34 16.88 -25.78
N THR A 515 4.38 17.39 -25.11
CA THR A 515 4.38 18.72 -24.48
C THR A 515 4.25 19.80 -25.54
N LYS A 516 3.50 20.87 -25.23
CA LYS A 516 3.25 21.92 -26.22
C LYS A 516 4.52 22.75 -26.36
N GLN A 517 4.78 23.24 -27.56
CA GLN A 517 5.88 24.17 -27.76
C GLN A 517 5.72 25.39 -26.84
N GLY A 518 6.76 25.70 -26.06
CA GLY A 518 6.79 26.80 -25.10
C GLY A 518 6.27 26.46 -23.70
N GLU A 519 5.74 25.26 -23.49
CA GLU A 519 5.42 24.74 -22.15
C GLU A 519 6.62 23.96 -21.57
N CYS A 520 6.74 23.96 -20.25
CA CYS A 520 7.64 23.10 -19.50
C CYS A 520 6.90 21.81 -19.13
N MET A 521 7.61 20.68 -19.13
CA MET A 521 7.03 19.42 -18.70
C MET A 521 6.60 19.52 -17.24
N LEU A 522 5.34 19.16 -16.98
CA LEU A 522 4.77 19.06 -15.65
C LEU A 522 5.62 18.13 -14.77
N HIS A 523 6.26 17.10 -15.34
CA HIS A 523 7.29 16.30 -14.67
C HIS A 523 8.35 17.13 -13.94
N GLU A 524 8.88 18.18 -14.57
CA GLU A 524 9.90 19.06 -13.98
C GLU A 524 9.35 19.81 -12.77
N THR A 525 8.11 20.29 -12.88
CA THR A 525 7.45 21.02 -11.80
C THR A 525 7.16 20.09 -10.62
N LEU A 526 6.48 18.97 -10.87
CA LEU A 526 6.07 18.05 -9.81
C LEU A 526 7.27 17.46 -9.09
N LEU A 527 8.23 16.86 -9.80
CA LEU A 527 9.34 16.17 -9.16
C LEU A 527 10.40 17.13 -8.64
N ALA A 528 10.89 18.07 -9.47
CA ALA A 528 12.04 18.89 -9.12
C ALA A 528 11.66 20.18 -8.39
N MET A 529 10.54 20.84 -8.71
CA MET A 529 10.16 22.09 -8.04
C MET A 529 9.35 21.85 -6.76
N TRP A 530 8.51 20.81 -6.72
CA TRP A 530 7.59 20.57 -5.60
C TRP A 530 7.95 19.39 -4.70
N GLY A 531 8.67 18.40 -5.22
CA GLY A 531 8.83 17.14 -4.53
C GLY A 531 7.51 16.37 -4.44
N MET A 532 6.72 16.36 -5.51
CA MET A 532 5.49 15.59 -5.65
C MET A 532 5.75 14.33 -6.48
N PRO A 533 5.67 13.12 -5.88
CA PRO A 533 5.85 11.88 -6.63
C PRO A 533 4.75 11.67 -7.68
N ILE A 534 5.14 11.05 -8.79
CA ILE A 534 4.25 10.74 -9.91
C ILE A 534 4.09 9.23 -10.04
N GLY A 535 2.84 8.77 -10.08
CA GLY A 535 2.48 7.39 -10.33
C GLY A 535 2.04 7.17 -11.77
N GLU A 536 2.63 6.22 -12.47
CA GLU A 536 2.36 6.01 -13.90
C GLU A 536 2.00 4.56 -14.18
N LEU A 537 1.22 4.35 -15.25
CA LEU A 537 0.74 3.03 -15.69
C LEU A 537 0.01 2.24 -14.61
N PHE A 538 -0.74 2.90 -13.71
CA PHE A 538 -1.59 2.20 -12.75
C PHE A 538 -2.75 1.51 -13.50
N ASP A 539 -3.08 0.28 -13.12
CA ASP A 539 -4.29 -0.39 -13.65
C ASP A 539 -5.53 0.14 -12.92
N LEU A 540 -6.15 1.15 -13.51
CA LEU A 540 -7.33 1.82 -12.95
C LEU A 540 -8.65 1.19 -13.40
N GLU A 541 -8.66 0.19 -14.28
CA GLU A 541 -9.90 -0.40 -14.82
C GLU A 541 -10.72 -1.09 -13.73
N GLY A 542 -10.05 -1.90 -12.90
CA GLY A 542 -10.69 -2.56 -11.77
C GLY A 542 -11.20 -1.58 -10.73
N LEU A 543 -10.45 -0.50 -10.49
CA LEU A 543 -10.82 0.55 -9.54
C LEU A 543 -12.02 1.36 -10.03
N ALA A 544 -12.03 1.80 -11.28
CA ALA A 544 -13.13 2.53 -11.88
C ALA A 544 -14.44 1.73 -11.84
N GLN A 545 -14.38 0.43 -12.15
CA GLN A 545 -15.54 -0.46 -12.02
C GLN A 545 -16.03 -0.55 -10.57
N GLU A 546 -15.11 -0.59 -9.60
CA GLU A 546 -15.47 -0.63 -8.19
C GLU A 546 -16.12 0.67 -7.72
N CYS A 547 -15.53 1.81 -8.08
CA CYS A 547 -16.08 3.13 -7.78
C CYS A 547 -17.49 3.29 -8.35
N ARG A 548 -17.73 2.87 -9.60
CA ARG A 548 -19.05 2.87 -10.22
C ARG A 548 -20.04 1.96 -9.50
N THR A 549 -19.61 0.76 -9.10
CA THR A 549 -20.47 -0.18 -8.38
C THR A 549 -20.91 0.39 -7.03
N GLN A 550 -20.01 1.09 -6.33
CA GLN A 550 -20.28 1.70 -5.03
C GLN A 550 -20.85 3.11 -5.10
N GLN A 551 -20.86 3.75 -6.28
CA GLN A 551 -21.10 5.19 -6.44
C GLN A 551 -20.23 6.03 -5.50
N ARG A 552 -18.97 5.61 -5.33
CA ARG A 552 -18.02 6.19 -4.39
C ARG A 552 -16.64 6.23 -5.01
N TRP A 553 -16.08 7.42 -5.14
CA TRP A 553 -14.84 7.69 -5.88
C TRP A 553 -13.64 7.99 -4.98
N THR A 554 -13.78 7.70 -3.69
CA THR A 554 -12.72 7.90 -2.69
C THR A 554 -12.56 6.65 -1.84
N PHE A 555 -11.32 6.32 -1.51
CA PHE A 555 -10.94 5.03 -0.91
C PHE A 555 -9.67 5.21 -0.07
N TYR A 556 -9.33 4.20 0.73
CA TYR A 556 -8.03 4.14 1.38
C TYR A 556 -7.01 3.66 0.35
N PHE A 557 -6.05 4.52 0.04
CA PHE A 557 -4.94 4.18 -0.86
C PHE A 557 -3.74 3.74 -0.03
N ALA A 558 -3.08 2.67 -0.46
CA ALA A 558 -1.81 2.24 0.11
C ALA A 558 -0.86 1.77 -0.99
N SER A 559 0.37 2.25 -0.95
CA SER A 559 1.44 1.87 -1.86
C SER A 559 2.78 1.82 -1.14
N TRP A 560 3.58 0.80 -1.43
CA TRP A 560 4.89 0.60 -0.81
C TRP A 560 5.98 0.39 -1.86
N PRO A 561 6.73 1.45 -2.22
CA PRO A 561 7.88 1.35 -3.10
C PRO A 561 8.92 0.35 -2.57
N LEU A 562 9.76 -0.17 -3.47
CA LEU A 562 10.95 -0.93 -3.14
C LEU A 562 11.84 -0.07 -2.24
N ASN A 563 12.28 -0.65 -1.12
CA ASN A 563 13.21 -0.01 -0.20
C ASN A 563 14.64 -0.05 -0.76
N LEU A 564 14.85 0.65 -1.87
CA LEU A 564 16.08 0.70 -2.64
C LEU A 564 16.82 2.00 -2.37
N PHE A 565 17.88 1.93 -1.56
CA PHE A 565 18.71 3.08 -1.20
C PHE A 565 19.37 3.67 -2.44
N GLY A 566 19.18 4.98 -2.64
CA GLY A 566 19.63 5.69 -3.84
C GLY A 566 18.87 5.35 -5.13
N GLY A 567 17.81 4.54 -5.05
CA GLY A 567 16.99 4.16 -6.21
C GLY A 567 16.28 5.36 -6.84
N VAL A 568 16.08 5.31 -8.15
CA VAL A 568 15.49 6.41 -8.94
C VAL A 568 13.96 6.38 -8.92
N ALA A 569 13.38 5.19 -9.02
CA ALA A 569 11.95 4.94 -9.04
C ALA A 569 11.68 3.54 -8.44
N SER A 570 10.43 3.13 -8.44
CA SER A 570 10.02 1.79 -8.02
C SER A 570 8.79 1.35 -8.77
N THR A 571 8.58 0.03 -8.89
CA THR A 571 7.24 -0.50 -9.12
C THR A 571 6.26 0.03 -8.06
N ALA A 572 5.01 0.28 -8.42
CA ALA A 572 4.05 0.95 -7.55
C ALA A 572 3.78 0.15 -6.25
N ASN A 573 3.43 -1.15 -6.40
CA ASN A 573 2.87 -1.97 -5.33
C ASN A 573 1.70 -1.25 -4.62
N ALA A 574 0.70 -0.86 -5.42
CA ALA A 574 -0.40 0.00 -5.02
C ALA A 574 -1.73 -0.77 -4.90
N SER A 575 -2.58 -0.34 -3.96
CA SER A 575 -3.92 -0.87 -3.75
C SER A 575 -4.90 0.20 -3.29
N ALA A 576 -6.18 -0.01 -3.60
CA ALA A 576 -7.30 0.77 -3.12
C ALA A 576 -8.20 -0.13 -2.25
N THR A 577 -8.57 0.31 -1.05
CA THR A 577 -9.44 -0.44 -0.13
C THR A 577 -10.66 0.41 0.27
N PHE A 578 -11.84 -0.21 0.17
CA PHE A 578 -13.15 0.43 0.40
C PHE A 578 -13.82 0.04 1.69
#